data_AF-A0A838ST52-F1
#
_entry.id   AF-A0A838ST52-F1
#
_cell.length_a   1.000
_cell.length_b   1.000
_cell.length_c   1.000
_cell.angle_alpha   90.00
_cell.angle_beta   90.00
_cell.angle_gamma   90.00
#
_symmetry.space_group_name_H-M   'P 1'
#
loop_
_entity.id
_entity.type
_entity.pdbx_description
1 polymer ?
#
loop_
_entity_poly.entity_id
_entity_poly.type
_entity_poly.pdbx_seq_one_letter_code
_entity_poly.pdbx_strand_id
1 'polypeptide(L)'
;MSWLDRFRRRRDTPAGPGPSPETQTRLSRFMDSRDGVEAFVEPPTSVYAMTLCLVAADGEYLRQPVRDERQARKLCGEHGVPLYDARIVGYPKRMREYERGVRQQQVSLEDLPPLDVVDPERRED
;
A
#
# COMPACT_ATOMS: atom_id res chain seq x y z
N MET A 1 -24.62 -1.74 26.29
CA MET A 1 -24.45 -0.53 25.45
C MET A 1 -23.33 -0.82 24.47
N SER A 2 -23.63 -0.90 23.17
CA SER A 2 -22.67 -1.34 22.14
C SER A 2 -21.75 -0.18 21.75
N TRP A 3 -20.45 -0.31 22.03
CA TRP A 3 -19.41 0.68 21.72
C TRP A 3 -18.74 0.43 20.35
N LEU A 4 -19.14 -0.64 19.64
CA LEU A 4 -18.54 -1.05 18.36
C LEU A 4 -19.29 -0.57 17.11
N ASP A 5 -20.45 0.09 17.26
CA ASP A 5 -21.31 0.51 16.14
C ASP A 5 -20.99 1.93 15.63
N ARG A 6 -19.71 2.32 15.59
CA ARG A 6 -19.27 3.64 15.10
C ARG A 6 -18.66 3.59 13.69
N PHE A 7 -18.42 2.39 13.15
CA PHE A 7 -17.73 2.20 11.86
C PHE A 7 -18.65 2.02 10.64
N ARG A 8 -19.98 2.13 10.77
CA ARG A 8 -20.89 2.12 9.61
C ARG A 8 -21.86 3.28 9.64
N ARG A 9 -21.49 4.36 8.96
CA ARG A 9 -22.33 5.11 8.00
C ARG A 9 -21.71 6.47 7.70
N ARG A 10 -20.79 6.50 6.75
CA ARG A 10 -20.85 7.55 5.73
C ARG A 10 -21.39 6.88 4.49
N ARG A 11 -22.53 7.36 4.00
CA ARG A 11 -23.08 6.98 2.71
C ARG A 11 -22.07 7.47 1.68
N ASP A 12 -21.35 6.55 1.05
CA ASP A 12 -20.50 6.86 -0.10
C ASP A 12 -21.44 7.20 -1.27
N THR A 13 -21.66 8.50 -1.49
CA THR A 13 -22.23 8.96 -2.74
C THR A 13 -21.10 8.91 -3.78
N PRO A 14 -21.20 8.08 -4.83
CA PRO A 14 -20.15 8.04 -5.85
C PRO A 14 -20.14 9.38 -6.60
N ALA A 15 -19.09 10.16 -6.38
CA ALA A 15 -18.85 11.38 -7.15
C ALA A 15 -18.11 10.98 -8.44
N GLY A 16 -18.85 10.97 -9.56
CA GLY A 16 -18.31 10.78 -10.91
C GLY A 16 -18.26 9.33 -11.42
N PRO A 17 -17.99 9.14 -12.73
CA PRO A 17 -17.74 7.83 -13.31
C PRO A 17 -16.62 7.12 -12.51
N GLY A 18 -16.86 5.87 -12.13
CA GLY A 18 -15.84 5.05 -11.46
C GLY A 18 -14.59 4.84 -12.33
N PRO A 19 -13.50 4.27 -11.77
CA PRO A 19 -12.26 4.06 -12.51
C PRO A 19 -12.51 3.27 -13.79
N SER A 20 -11.87 3.70 -14.88
CA SER A 20 -11.94 2.98 -16.14
C SER A 20 -11.36 1.56 -15.99
N PRO A 21 -11.75 0.60 -16.85
CA PRO A 21 -11.11 -0.71 -16.89
C PRO A 21 -9.59 -0.61 -17.04
N GLU A 22 -9.11 0.32 -17.87
CA GLU A 22 -7.68 0.61 -18.05
C GLU A 22 -7.00 1.06 -16.75
N THR A 23 -7.69 1.85 -15.92
CA THR A 23 -7.21 2.27 -14.60
C THR A 23 -6.96 1.07 -13.69
N GLN A 24 -7.91 0.13 -13.66
CA GLN A 24 -7.77 -1.11 -12.89
C GLN A 24 -6.62 -1.96 -13.42
N THR A 25 -6.47 -2.08 -14.74
CA THR A 25 -5.33 -2.79 -15.35
C THR A 25 -3.99 -2.18 -14.97
N ARG A 26 -3.89 -0.84 -14.92
CA ARG A 26 -2.65 -0.15 -14.48
C ARG A 26 -2.33 -0.46 -13.02
N LEU A 27 -3.33 -0.43 -12.14
CA LEU A 27 -3.16 -0.78 -10.73
C LEU A 27 -2.70 -2.23 -10.56
N SER A 28 -3.40 -3.19 -11.18
CA SER A 28 -3.01 -4.61 -11.15
C SER A 28 -1.60 -4.81 -11.67
N ARG A 29 -1.29 -4.25 -12.85
CA ARG A 29 0.04 -4.36 -13.44
C ARG A 29 1.13 -3.81 -12.53
N PHE A 30 0.88 -2.69 -11.85
CA PHE A 30 1.85 -2.13 -10.91
C PHE A 30 2.12 -3.08 -9.75
N MET A 31 1.06 -3.61 -9.12
CA MET A 31 1.20 -4.56 -8.00
C MET A 31 1.91 -5.85 -8.42
N ASP A 32 1.67 -6.34 -9.63
CA ASP A 32 2.27 -7.59 -10.13
C ASP A 32 3.73 -7.47 -10.56
N SER A 33 4.21 -6.26 -10.84
CA SER A 33 5.55 -6.06 -11.43
C SER A 33 6.54 -5.33 -10.54
N ARG A 34 6.14 -4.96 -9.32
CA ARG A 34 7.02 -4.34 -8.33
C ARG A 34 7.02 -5.16 -7.05
N ASP A 35 8.17 -5.21 -6.41
CA ASP A 35 8.32 -5.86 -5.11
C ASP A 35 7.90 -4.93 -3.96
N GLY A 36 7.45 -5.54 -2.86
CA GLY A 36 7.17 -4.84 -1.60
C GLY A 36 6.16 -3.70 -1.74
N VAL A 37 5.17 -3.84 -2.62
CA VAL A 37 4.14 -2.82 -2.84
C VAL A 37 3.24 -2.72 -1.61
N GLU A 38 3.04 -1.50 -1.14
CA GLU A 38 2.05 -1.15 -0.12
C GLU A 38 1.02 -0.19 -0.73
N ALA A 39 -0.25 -0.36 -0.36
CA ALA A 39 -1.34 0.47 -0.84
C ALA A 39 -1.88 1.41 0.24
N PHE A 40 -2.20 2.63 -0.17
CA PHE A 40 -2.71 3.68 0.70
C PHE A 40 -4.01 4.23 0.07
N VAL A 41 -5.13 4.07 0.76
CA VAL A 41 -6.39 4.69 0.35
C VAL A 41 -6.42 6.13 0.81
N GLU A 42 -6.75 7.01 -0.12
CA GLU A 42 -6.95 8.42 0.10
C GLU A 42 -8.45 8.71 0.02
N PRO A 43 -9.06 9.29 1.06
CA PRO A 43 -10.47 9.62 1.01
C PRO A 43 -10.75 10.67 -0.09
N PRO A 44 -11.99 10.72 -0.60
CA PRO A 44 -12.38 11.75 -1.53
C PRO A 44 -12.26 13.15 -0.90
N THR A 45 -11.90 14.12 -1.73
CA THR A 45 -11.91 15.55 -1.41
C THR A 45 -13.01 16.25 -2.21
N SER A 46 -13.15 17.57 -2.05
CA SER A 46 -14.09 18.35 -2.87
C SER A 46 -13.75 18.33 -4.37
N VAL A 47 -12.49 18.07 -4.72
CA VAL A 47 -12.00 18.13 -6.10
C VAL A 47 -11.71 16.74 -6.67
N TYR A 48 -11.23 15.82 -5.84
CA TYR A 48 -10.79 14.50 -6.27
C TYR A 48 -11.64 13.39 -5.67
N ALA A 49 -11.95 12.38 -6.48
CA ALA A 49 -12.55 11.13 -6.03
C ALA A 49 -11.60 10.35 -5.10
N MET A 50 -12.12 9.30 -4.47
CA MET A 50 -11.30 8.38 -3.68
C MET A 50 -10.19 7.81 -4.56
N THR A 51 -8.97 7.73 -4.02
CA THR A 51 -7.77 7.37 -4.79
C THR A 51 -7.00 6.27 -4.06
N LEU A 52 -6.38 5.38 -4.83
CA LEU A 52 -5.44 4.38 -4.33
C LEU A 52 -4.03 4.81 -4.74
N CYS A 53 -3.15 4.99 -3.76
CA CYS A 53 -1.73 5.22 -3.95
C CYS A 53 -0.98 3.91 -3.66
N LEU A 54 -0.35 3.36 -4.68
CA LEU A 54 0.54 2.20 -4.56
C LEU A 54 1.98 2.71 -4.44
N VAL A 55 2.77 2.15 -3.52
CA VAL A 55 4.18 2.50 -3.32
C VAL A 55 5.02 1.23 -3.25
N ALA A 56 5.89 1.04 -4.24
CA ALA A 56 6.85 -0.06 -4.33
C ALA A 56 8.00 0.05 -3.31
N ALA A 57 8.78 -1.02 -3.15
CA ALA A 57 9.90 -1.07 -2.22
C ALA A 57 10.98 -0.01 -2.48
N ASP A 58 11.24 0.36 -3.74
CA ASP A 58 12.23 1.38 -4.11
C ASP A 58 11.71 2.82 -3.98
N GLY A 59 10.42 2.97 -3.68
CA GLY A 59 9.71 4.25 -3.57
C GLY A 59 8.97 4.69 -4.84
N GLU A 60 9.05 3.95 -5.96
CA GLU A 60 8.20 4.20 -7.13
C GLU A 60 6.73 4.16 -6.70
N TYR A 61 5.91 5.07 -7.22
CA TYR A 61 4.50 5.13 -6.86
C TYR A 61 3.58 5.31 -8.05
N LEU A 62 2.35 4.83 -7.89
CA LEU A 62 1.25 5.02 -8.83
C LEU A 62 0.00 5.47 -8.06
N ARG A 63 -0.60 6.59 -8.47
CA ARG A 63 -1.86 7.09 -7.91
C ARG A 63 -2.96 7.03 -8.96
N GLN A 64 -4.05 6.35 -8.66
CA GLN A 64 -5.20 6.21 -9.56
C GLN A 64 -6.52 6.23 -8.78
N PRO A 65 -7.60 6.79 -9.37
CA PRO A 65 -8.90 6.82 -8.71
C PRO A 65 -9.45 5.40 -8.50
N VAL A 66 -10.25 5.24 -7.46
CA VAL A 66 -11.05 4.04 -7.18
C VAL A 66 -12.48 4.44 -6.87
N ARG A 67 -13.43 3.55 -7.16
CA ARG A 67 -14.86 3.82 -6.97
C ARG A 67 -15.18 4.07 -5.50
N ASP A 68 -14.67 3.18 -4.65
CA ASP A 68 -14.93 3.14 -3.23
C ASP A 68 -13.87 2.28 -2.52
N GLU A 69 -13.92 2.30 -1.20
CA GLU A 69 -12.98 1.57 -0.35
C GLU A 69 -13.09 0.05 -0.53
N ARG A 70 -14.29 -0.44 -0.89
CA ARG A 70 -14.53 -1.87 -1.12
C ARG A 70 -13.80 -2.34 -2.39
N GLN A 71 -13.79 -1.55 -3.45
CA GLN A 71 -13.02 -1.85 -4.65
C GLN A 71 -11.51 -1.85 -4.34
N ALA A 72 -11.02 -0.87 -3.57
CA ALA A 72 -9.62 -0.85 -3.15
C ALA A 72 -9.24 -2.11 -2.35
N ARG A 73 -10.04 -2.47 -1.34
CA ARG A 73 -9.82 -3.68 -0.53
C ARG A 73 -9.83 -4.96 -1.36
N LYS A 74 -10.78 -5.07 -2.31
CA LYS A 74 -10.87 -6.22 -3.21
C LYS A 74 -9.61 -6.34 -4.07
N LEU A 75 -9.22 -5.24 -4.73
CA LEU A 75 -8.08 -5.20 -5.62
C LEU A 75 -6.78 -5.51 -4.88
N CYS A 76 -6.52 -4.86 -3.74
CA CYS A 76 -5.33 -5.15 -2.94
C CYS A 76 -5.33 -6.60 -2.42
N GLY A 77 -6.47 -7.13 -1.99
CA GLY A 77 -6.60 -8.51 -1.52
C GLY A 77 -6.32 -9.55 -2.62
N GLU A 78 -6.75 -9.31 -3.85
CA GLU A 78 -6.49 -10.18 -5.02
C GLU A 78 -4.99 -10.29 -5.34
N HIS A 79 -4.21 -9.26 -5.02
CA HIS A 79 -2.77 -9.20 -5.26
C HIS A 79 -1.91 -9.39 -3.99
N GLY A 80 -2.52 -9.69 -2.84
CA GLY A 80 -1.80 -9.85 -1.57
C GLY A 80 -1.11 -8.58 -1.04
N VAL A 81 -1.56 -7.41 -1.49
CA VAL A 81 -0.98 -6.11 -1.13
C VAL A 81 -1.65 -5.56 0.14
N PRO A 82 -0.89 -5.14 1.16
CA PRO A 82 -1.46 -4.51 2.35
C PRO A 82 -2.05 -3.13 2.02
N LEU A 83 -3.20 -2.81 2.62
CA LEU A 83 -3.93 -1.55 2.40
C LEU A 83 -4.10 -0.76 3.69
N TYR A 84 -3.66 0.49 3.68
CA TYR A 84 -3.72 1.43 4.82
C TYR A 84 -4.52 2.68 4.48
N ASP A 85 -5.04 3.39 5.50
CA ASP A 85 -5.60 4.74 5.33
C ASP A 85 -4.48 5.78 5.40
N ALA A 86 -4.27 6.50 4.30
CA ALA A 86 -3.19 7.49 4.18
C ALA A 86 -3.26 8.60 5.23
N ARG A 87 -4.45 8.92 5.77
CA ARG A 87 -4.60 9.95 6.82
C ARG A 87 -4.14 9.47 8.19
N ILE A 88 -4.16 8.17 8.41
CA ILE A 88 -3.79 7.57 9.69
C ILE A 88 -2.28 7.35 9.73
N VAL A 89 -1.73 6.69 8.70
CA VAL A 89 -0.32 6.29 8.68
C VAL A 89 0.59 7.29 7.96
N GLY A 90 0.05 8.14 7.10
CA GLY A 90 0.83 8.97 6.19
C GLY A 90 1.49 8.16 5.06
N TYR A 91 2.21 8.85 4.17
CA TYR A 91 2.99 8.20 3.12
C TYR A 91 4.36 7.75 3.63
N PRO A 92 4.86 6.60 3.16
CA PRO A 92 6.13 6.06 3.60
C PRO A 92 7.30 6.95 3.16
N LYS A 93 8.38 6.94 3.95
CA LYS A 93 9.59 7.74 3.70
C LYS A 93 10.17 7.53 2.30
N ARG A 94 10.17 6.27 1.82
CA ARG A 94 10.71 5.89 0.51
C ARG A 94 10.04 6.58 -0.67
N MET A 95 8.73 6.85 -0.60
CA MET A 95 8.01 7.61 -1.65
C MET A 95 8.54 9.04 -1.74
N ARG A 96 8.75 9.69 -0.58
CA ARG A 96 9.26 11.06 -0.50
C ARG A 96 10.72 11.16 -0.96
N GLU A 97 11.50 10.11 -0.70
CA GLU A 97 12.89 9.99 -1.17
C GLU A 97 12.93 9.81 -2.70
N TYR A 98 12.03 8.99 -3.26
CA TYR A 98 11.89 8.80 -4.69
C TYR A 98 11.58 10.11 -5.42
N GLU A 99 10.67 10.94 -4.87
CA GLU A 99 10.38 12.29 -5.41
C GLU A 99 11.61 13.21 -5.42
N ARG A 100 12.59 12.97 -4.53
CA ARG A 100 13.87 13.70 -4.48
C ARG A 100 14.95 13.08 -5.37
N GLY A 101 14.60 12.06 -6.16
CA GLY A 101 15.53 11.32 -7.02
C GLY A 101 16.38 10.29 -6.28
N VAL A 102 16.08 10.01 -5.00
CA VAL A 102 16.78 8.98 -4.22
C VAL A 102 15.99 7.69 -4.31
N ARG A 103 16.56 6.66 -4.91
CA ARG A 103 15.96 5.33 -5.00
C ARG A 103 16.49 4.46 -3.88
N GLN A 104 15.61 3.84 -3.10
CA GLN A 104 16.05 2.88 -2.09
C GLN A 104 16.58 1.64 -2.79
N GLN A 105 17.80 1.24 -2.44
CA GLN A 105 18.40 0.04 -2.99
C GLN A 105 17.80 -1.16 -2.27
N GLN A 106 17.30 -2.12 -3.03
CA GLN A 106 16.80 -3.37 -2.47
C GLN A 106 17.98 -4.14 -1.90
N VAL A 107 17.93 -4.43 -0.60
CA VAL A 107 18.95 -5.23 0.06
C VAL A 107 18.77 -6.67 -0.38
N SER A 108 19.78 -7.25 -1.02
CA SER A 108 19.75 -8.66 -1.39
C SER A 108 19.92 -9.52 -0.14
N LEU A 109 19.28 -10.69 -0.12
CA LEU A 109 19.46 -11.64 0.97
C LEU A 109 20.93 -12.11 1.08
N GLU A 110 21.68 -12.07 -0.02
CA GLU A 110 23.10 -12.43 -0.05
C GLU A 110 24.02 -11.38 0.59
N ASP A 111 23.54 -10.12 0.68
CA ASP A 111 24.27 -9.02 1.30
C ASP A 111 24.03 -8.94 2.82
N LEU A 112 23.06 -9.72 3.35
CA LEU A 112 22.77 -9.73 4.77
C LEU A 112 23.88 -10.47 5.53
N PRO A 113 24.34 -9.94 6.67
CA PRO A 113 25.29 -10.66 7.51
C PRO A 113 24.66 -11.99 7.96
N PRO A 114 25.47 -13.05 8.13
CA PRO A 114 24.96 -14.29 8.71
C PRO A 114 24.33 -13.98 10.07
N LEU A 115 23.16 -14.57 10.33
CA LEU A 115 22.52 -14.43 11.63
C LEU A 115 23.42 -15.10 12.66
N ASP A 116 23.72 -14.40 13.76
CA ASP A 116 24.39 -14.98 14.91
C ASP A 116 23.44 -15.98 15.58
N VAL A 117 23.46 -17.22 15.10
CA VAL A 117 22.69 -18.31 15.70
C VAL A 117 23.47 -18.79 16.91
N VAL A 118 22.93 -18.55 18.11
CA VAL A 118 23.46 -19.19 19.32
C VAL A 118 23.16 -20.68 19.17
N ASP A 119 24.21 -21.49 19.02
CA ASP A 119 24.08 -22.93 18.95
C ASP A 119 23.57 -23.46 20.30
N PRO A 120 22.33 -23.98 20.37
CA PRO A 120 21.75 -24.46 21.62
C PRO A 120 22.47 -25.69 22.18
N GLU A 121 23.33 -26.35 21.38
CA GLU A 121 24.11 -27.51 21.82
C GLU A 121 25.48 -27.16 22.41
N ARG A 122 25.90 -25.89 22.35
CA ARG A 122 27.12 -25.42 23.01
C ARG A 122 26.89 -25.29 24.51
N ARG A 123 26.82 -26.42 25.22
CA ARG A 123 26.93 -26.45 26.68
C ARG A 123 28.34 -26.01 27.04
N GLU A 124 28.45 -24.93 27.80
CA GLU A 124 29.70 -24.49 28.41
C GLU A 124 30.14 -25.57 29.40
N ASP A 125 31.30 -26.18 29.13
CA ASP A 125 32.04 -27.08 30.03
C ASP A 125 32.79 -26.25 31.10
#